data_AF-A0A7Z8PBS8-F1
#
_entry.id   AF-A0A7Z8PBS8-F1
#
_cell.length_a   1.000
_cell.length_b   1.000
_cell.length_c   1.000
_cell.angle_alpha   90.00
_cell.angle_beta   90.00
_cell.angle_gamma   90.00
#
_symmetry.space_group_name_H-M   'P 1'
#
loop_
_entity.id
_entity.type
_entity.pdbx_description
1 polymer ?
#
loop_
_entity_poly.entity_id
_entity_poly.type
_entity_poly.pdbx_seq_one_letter_code
_entity_poly.pdbx_strand_id
1 'polypeptide(L)'
;MTLGIGIAGSGAGRAALAALRMVEHVGRGMIGGFVSLAALDAKGNLHRAETGRGGVAALFAGAVPDVIANAPVVVLMSSGPDRLPPLSQFTPAAAGVACVSGHRLPNMPAVPGGDAVNALALARIAQSASAQSVLDGLFTQYPQADAGLIAVTAAGEVAAANSALVAARTDAGGLMTQSAGLKIAILHNAIFPVNGLADIAAGAAIDSIAPADAHDFEITISAGVRLSTAAPGGVDIDADGRVTRIGGLHEGWLASVWQGAAAMRASPVLRNGRQVGTLVSEAYCIAYHGVLQSCDGLASVRLRVRATGPLMDHKEDSHEP
;
A
#
# COMPACT_ATOMS: atom_id res chain seq x y z
N MET A 1 4.88 22.19 7.87
CA MET A 1 4.45 20.77 7.94
C MET A 1 5.37 19.95 7.10
N THR A 2 5.46 18.66 7.37
CA THR A 2 6.28 17.71 6.62
C THR A 2 5.76 16.30 6.82
N LEU A 3 5.97 15.46 5.81
CA LEU A 3 5.73 14.02 5.81
C LEU A 3 7.04 13.33 5.44
N GLY A 4 7.46 12.35 6.23
CA GLY A 4 8.49 11.38 5.89
C GLY A 4 7.85 10.03 5.66
N ILE A 5 8.27 9.34 4.60
CA ILE A 5 7.91 7.96 4.30
C ILE A 5 9.20 7.17 4.06
N GLY A 6 9.33 5.99 4.65
CA GLY A 6 10.38 5.03 4.36
C GLY A 6 9.79 3.63 4.23
N ILE A 7 10.12 2.93 3.14
CA ILE A 7 9.59 1.62 2.83
C ILE A 7 10.73 0.70 2.35
N ALA A 8 10.73 -0.53 2.86
CA ALA A 8 11.53 -1.63 2.34
C ALA A 8 10.64 -2.78 1.86
N GLY A 9 11.03 -3.46 0.78
CA GLY A 9 10.32 -4.61 0.23
C GLY A 9 10.16 -4.54 -1.29
N SER A 10 9.72 -5.63 -1.91
CA SER A 10 9.51 -5.67 -3.36
C SER A 10 8.46 -4.62 -3.78
N GLY A 11 8.84 -3.70 -4.67
CA GLY A 11 7.96 -2.62 -5.11
C GLY A 11 7.84 -1.43 -4.13
N ALA A 12 8.77 -1.28 -3.18
CA ALA A 12 8.75 -0.18 -2.20
C ALA A 12 8.63 1.21 -2.85
N GLY A 13 9.22 1.44 -4.02
CA GLY A 13 9.07 2.71 -4.73
C GLY A 13 7.66 3.02 -5.20
N ARG A 14 6.95 2.07 -5.82
CA ARG A 14 5.52 2.25 -6.15
C ARG A 14 4.70 2.49 -4.89
N ALA A 15 4.96 1.73 -3.84
CA ALA A 15 4.27 1.84 -2.55
C ALA A 15 4.45 3.22 -1.91
N ALA A 16 5.69 3.76 -1.91
CA ALA A 16 5.98 5.08 -1.34
C ALA A 16 5.28 6.21 -2.12
N LEU A 17 5.26 6.11 -3.45
CA LEU A 17 4.55 7.08 -4.29
C LEU A 17 3.03 6.99 -4.16
N ALA A 18 2.48 5.78 -3.95
CA ALA A 18 1.06 5.59 -3.67
C ALA A 18 0.66 6.17 -2.31
N ALA A 19 1.48 5.93 -1.28
CA ALA A 19 1.30 6.54 0.04
C ALA A 19 1.29 8.07 -0.05
N LEU A 20 2.27 8.67 -0.72
CA LEU A 20 2.34 10.12 -0.87
C LEU A 20 1.14 10.67 -1.66
N ARG A 21 0.76 10.05 -2.79
CA ARG A 21 -0.45 10.43 -3.55
C ARG A 21 -1.68 10.46 -2.67
N MET A 22 -1.86 9.44 -1.84
CA MET A 22 -3.02 9.37 -0.97
C MET A 22 -3.00 10.48 0.09
N VAL A 23 -1.85 10.74 0.71
CA VAL A 23 -1.71 11.84 1.69
C VAL A 23 -1.93 13.21 1.04
N GLU A 24 -1.42 13.44 -0.17
CA GLU A 24 -1.67 14.68 -0.92
C GLU A 24 -3.15 14.84 -1.30
N HIS A 25 -3.87 13.74 -1.52
CA HIS A 25 -5.28 13.74 -1.86
C HIS A 25 -6.19 14.06 -0.66
N VAL A 26 -5.95 13.44 0.49
CA VAL A 26 -6.84 13.56 1.68
C VAL A 26 -6.36 14.59 2.70
N GLY A 27 -5.06 14.89 2.68
CA GLY A 27 -4.40 15.73 3.66
C GLY A 27 -4.60 17.22 3.40
N ARG A 28 -4.67 17.99 4.49
CA ARG A 28 -4.69 19.46 4.47
C ARG A 28 -3.49 20.03 5.21
N GLY A 29 -3.06 21.23 4.82
CA GLY A 29 -1.88 21.89 5.38
C GLY A 29 -0.78 22.05 4.33
N MET A 30 0.48 22.14 4.76
CA MET A 30 1.62 22.31 3.85
C MET A 30 2.09 20.95 3.30
N ILE A 31 1.32 20.39 2.35
CA ILE A 31 1.60 19.15 1.60
C ILE A 31 1.33 19.38 0.10
N GLY A 32 1.87 18.56 -0.81
CA GLY A 32 1.70 18.73 -2.26
C GLY A 32 2.62 19.78 -2.90
N GLY A 33 3.65 20.22 -2.19
CA GLY A 33 4.65 21.17 -2.65
C GLY A 33 5.92 20.48 -3.12
N PHE A 34 6.96 20.47 -2.29
CA PHE A 34 8.23 19.82 -2.62
C PHE A 34 8.19 18.33 -2.31
N VAL A 35 8.97 17.55 -3.06
CA VAL A 35 9.28 16.15 -2.76
C VAL A 35 10.78 15.93 -2.96
N SER A 36 11.41 15.25 -2.01
CA SER A 36 12.77 14.74 -2.10
C SER A 36 12.72 13.23 -1.92
N LEU A 37 13.21 12.46 -2.88
CA LEU A 37 13.17 11.00 -2.89
C LEU A 37 14.58 10.43 -3.08
N ALA A 38 14.90 9.41 -2.28
CA ALA A 38 16.09 8.57 -2.44
C ALA A 38 15.68 7.10 -2.47
N ALA A 39 16.20 6.36 -3.45
CA ALA A 39 15.90 4.95 -3.65
C ALA A 39 17.20 4.16 -3.84
N LEU A 40 17.28 2.96 -3.26
CA LEU A 40 18.31 1.99 -3.62
C LEU A 40 17.68 0.91 -4.49
N ASP A 41 18.25 0.67 -5.67
CA ASP A 41 17.84 -0.46 -6.51
C ASP A 41 18.28 -1.81 -5.93
N ALA A 42 17.93 -2.91 -6.58
CA ALA A 42 18.30 -4.27 -6.15
C ALA A 42 19.81 -4.53 -6.11
N LYS A 43 20.63 -3.69 -6.78
CA LYS A 43 22.10 -3.74 -6.73
C LYS A 43 22.68 -2.80 -5.67
N GLY A 44 21.82 -2.08 -4.94
CA GLY A 44 22.22 -1.08 -3.95
C GLY A 44 22.63 0.27 -4.55
N ASN A 45 22.42 0.50 -5.86
CA ASN A 45 22.75 1.81 -6.46
C ASN A 45 21.72 2.85 -6.05
N LEU A 46 22.22 4.07 -5.79
CA LEU A 46 21.39 5.19 -5.37
C LEU A 46 20.77 5.91 -6.58
N HIS A 47 19.45 6.07 -6.53
CA HIS A 47 18.65 6.85 -7.47
C HIS A 47 17.93 7.99 -6.72
N ARG A 48 17.76 9.13 -7.37
CA ARG A 48 17.13 10.32 -6.78
C ARG A 48 16.10 10.91 -7.73
N ALA A 49 15.06 11.48 -7.13
CA ALA A 49 14.11 12.33 -7.80
C ALA A 49 13.70 13.46 -6.86
N GLU A 50 13.52 14.66 -7.40
CA GLU A 50 13.12 15.81 -6.59
C GLU A 50 12.25 16.78 -7.40
N THR A 51 11.35 17.46 -6.71
CA THR A 51 10.62 18.62 -7.24
C THR A 51 10.41 19.64 -6.14
N GLY A 52 10.46 20.94 -6.48
CA GLY A 52 10.19 22.02 -5.54
C GLY A 52 8.71 22.37 -5.38
N ARG A 53 7.87 21.95 -6.35
CA ARG A 53 6.45 22.30 -6.44
C ARG A 53 5.65 21.18 -7.12
N GLY A 54 4.36 21.06 -6.81
CA GLY A 54 3.44 20.15 -7.50
C GLY A 54 3.42 18.72 -6.96
N GLY A 55 4.12 18.45 -5.85
CA GLY A 55 4.02 17.20 -5.12
C GLY A 55 4.45 16.00 -5.95
N VAL A 56 3.85 14.84 -5.68
CA VAL A 56 4.17 13.59 -6.38
C VAL A 56 3.83 13.64 -7.88
N ALA A 57 2.84 14.45 -8.27
CA ALA A 57 2.39 14.57 -9.66
C ALA A 57 3.43 15.28 -10.55
N ALA A 58 4.24 16.16 -9.97
CA ALA A 58 5.31 16.87 -10.66
C ALA A 58 6.71 16.27 -10.46
N LEU A 59 6.82 15.15 -9.71
CA LEU A 59 8.11 14.53 -9.39
C LEU A 59 8.83 13.96 -10.63
N PHE A 60 8.06 13.56 -11.65
CA PHE A 60 8.58 13.02 -12.90
C PHE A 60 7.91 13.73 -14.07
N ALA A 61 8.66 13.97 -15.15
CA ALA A 61 8.13 14.57 -16.38
C ALA A 61 7.20 13.62 -17.18
N GLY A 62 6.99 12.38 -16.69
CA GLY A 62 6.21 11.34 -17.34
C GLY A 62 6.01 10.14 -16.41
N ALA A 63 6.07 8.93 -16.95
CA ALA A 63 5.98 7.71 -16.15
C ALA A 63 7.12 7.65 -15.10
N VAL A 64 6.82 7.02 -13.96
CA VAL A 64 7.83 6.75 -12.93
C VAL A 64 8.90 5.83 -13.52
N PRO A 65 10.20 6.17 -13.44
CA PRO A 65 11.26 5.29 -13.92
C PRO A 65 11.21 3.92 -13.23
N ASP A 66 11.32 2.83 -14.00
CA ASP A 66 11.23 1.45 -13.48
C ASP A 66 12.22 1.17 -12.36
N VAL A 67 13.42 1.77 -12.43
CA VAL A 67 14.47 1.64 -11.42
C VAL A 67 14.04 2.20 -10.05
N ILE A 68 13.23 3.26 -10.03
CA ILE A 68 12.65 3.82 -8.81
C ILE A 68 11.39 3.04 -8.44
N ALA A 69 10.50 2.78 -9.40
CA ALA A 69 9.24 2.09 -9.15
C ALA A 69 9.44 0.70 -8.50
N ASN A 70 10.48 -0.03 -8.93
CA ASN A 70 10.80 -1.37 -8.44
C ASN A 70 11.91 -1.39 -7.36
N ALA A 71 12.41 -0.22 -6.93
CA ALA A 71 13.45 -0.16 -5.91
C ALA A 71 12.98 -0.86 -4.62
N PRO A 72 13.78 -1.76 -4.02
CA PRO A 72 13.45 -2.44 -2.78
C PRO A 72 13.56 -1.55 -1.54
N VAL A 73 14.25 -0.41 -1.64
CA VAL A 73 14.46 0.53 -0.53
C VAL A 73 14.17 1.92 -1.03
N VAL A 74 13.20 2.59 -0.43
CA VAL A 74 12.85 3.97 -0.77
C VAL A 74 12.56 4.78 0.48
N VAL A 75 13.05 6.01 0.49
CA VAL A 75 12.58 7.04 1.40
C VAL A 75 12.18 8.28 0.61
N LEU A 76 11.21 9.02 1.12
CA LEU A 76 10.89 10.34 0.61
C LEU A 76 10.48 11.28 1.75
N MET A 77 10.65 12.57 1.50
CA MET A 77 10.15 13.65 2.34
C MET A 77 9.33 14.61 1.47
N SER A 78 8.18 15.04 1.97
CA SER A 78 7.30 15.99 1.28
C SER A 78 6.81 17.08 2.21
N SER A 79 6.59 18.29 1.67
CA SER A 79 5.85 19.36 2.33
C SER A 79 5.29 20.38 1.33
N GLY A 80 4.86 21.55 1.81
CA GLY A 80 4.64 22.73 0.97
C GLY A 80 5.88 23.17 0.18
N PRO A 81 5.70 24.11 -0.76
CA PRO A 81 6.67 24.39 -1.83
C PRO A 81 7.91 25.16 -1.35
N ASP A 82 8.83 25.39 -2.29
CA ASP A 82 9.92 26.37 -2.21
C ASP A 82 10.92 26.12 -1.07
N ARG A 83 11.34 24.86 -0.92
CA ARG A 83 12.52 24.52 -0.12
C ARG A 83 13.80 24.89 -0.86
N LEU A 84 14.82 25.29 -0.11
CA LEU A 84 16.12 25.62 -0.69
C LEU A 84 16.77 24.35 -1.28
N PRO A 85 17.19 24.37 -2.55
CA PRO A 85 17.95 23.28 -3.13
C PRO A 85 19.39 23.23 -2.57
N PRO A 86 20.08 22.08 -2.67
CA PRO A 86 19.58 20.83 -3.24
C PRO A 86 18.56 20.15 -2.32
N LEU A 87 17.49 19.58 -2.87
CA LEU A 87 16.44 18.95 -2.05
C LEU A 87 16.90 17.60 -1.50
N SER A 88 17.94 17.00 -2.06
CA SER A 88 18.61 15.82 -1.50
C SER A 88 19.09 15.99 -0.06
N GLN A 89 19.26 17.22 0.46
CA GLN A 89 19.58 17.46 1.88
C GLN A 89 18.50 16.95 2.86
N PHE A 90 17.25 16.81 2.39
CA PHE A 90 16.14 16.27 3.17
C PHE A 90 16.12 14.74 3.19
N THR A 91 16.77 14.10 2.21
CA THR A 91 16.88 12.64 2.09
C THR A 91 18.33 12.16 1.87
N PRO A 92 19.23 12.35 2.85
CA PRO A 92 20.59 11.86 2.73
C PRO A 92 20.57 10.33 2.58
N ALA A 93 21.43 9.83 1.69
CA ALA A 93 21.50 8.41 1.37
C ALA A 93 22.90 8.05 0.89
N ALA A 94 23.31 6.82 1.16
CA ALA A 94 24.55 6.23 0.69
C ALA A 94 24.29 4.88 0.02
N ALA A 95 24.85 4.70 -1.17
CA ALA A 95 24.71 3.48 -1.96
C ALA A 95 25.18 2.26 -1.17
N GLY A 96 24.43 1.16 -1.23
CA GLY A 96 24.71 -0.06 -0.48
C GLY A 96 24.58 0.04 1.05
N VAL A 97 24.23 1.20 1.60
CA VAL A 97 24.17 1.42 3.06
C VAL A 97 22.74 1.68 3.52
N ALA A 98 22.20 2.87 3.26
CA ALA A 98 20.89 3.28 3.74
C ALA A 98 20.40 4.56 3.06
N CYS A 99 19.09 4.76 3.14
CA CYS A 99 18.41 6.00 2.86
C CYS A 99 17.77 6.52 4.16
N VAL A 100 17.86 7.83 4.42
CA VAL A 100 17.27 8.47 5.59
C VAL A 100 16.29 9.55 5.13
N SER A 101 15.15 9.66 5.80
CA SER A 101 14.16 10.73 5.65
C SER A 101 13.68 11.15 7.04
N GLY A 102 12.65 11.97 7.12
CA GLY A 102 12.07 12.40 8.38
C GLY A 102 10.95 13.39 8.22
N HIS A 103 10.63 14.02 9.34
CA HIS A 103 9.72 15.16 9.39
C HIS A 103 10.29 16.21 10.35
N ARG A 104 9.70 17.41 10.34
CA ARG A 104 10.21 18.66 10.89
C ARG A 104 11.43 19.16 10.12
N LEU A 105 12.55 19.38 10.78
CA LEU A 105 13.77 19.95 10.23
C LEU A 105 14.94 18.95 10.37
N PRO A 106 14.83 17.74 9.80
CA PRO A 106 15.85 16.70 9.96
C PRO A 106 17.19 17.07 9.30
N ASN A 107 17.17 18.00 8.35
CA ASN A 107 18.32 18.57 7.67
C ASN A 107 19.02 19.71 8.45
N MET A 108 18.50 20.09 9.63
CA MET A 108 19.13 21.08 10.50
C MET A 108 20.01 20.38 11.54
N PRO A 109 21.04 21.07 12.08
CA PRO A 109 21.87 20.49 13.12
C PRO A 109 21.16 20.47 14.47
N ALA A 110 21.50 19.46 15.29
CA ALA A 110 20.96 19.33 16.65
C ALA A 110 21.47 20.42 17.61
N VAL A 111 22.65 20.98 17.31
CA VAL A 111 23.30 22.05 18.08
C VAL A 111 23.91 23.08 17.11
N PRO A 112 24.07 24.36 17.52
CA PRO A 112 24.68 25.37 16.66
C PRO A 112 26.07 24.96 16.17
N GLY A 113 26.30 25.04 14.86
CA GLY A 113 27.58 24.67 14.22
C GLY A 113 27.85 23.17 14.07
N GLY A 114 26.93 22.30 14.50
CA GLY A 114 27.04 20.85 14.30
C GLY A 114 26.58 20.38 12.93
N ASP A 115 26.63 19.06 12.73
CA ASP A 115 26.11 18.39 11.53
C ASP A 115 24.59 18.22 11.58
N ALA A 116 23.96 18.16 10.39
CA ALA A 116 22.54 17.86 10.25
C ALA A 116 22.19 16.49 10.86
N VAL A 117 21.07 16.42 11.57
CA VAL A 117 20.69 15.22 12.34
C VAL A 117 20.47 14.00 11.43
N ASN A 118 19.86 14.18 10.26
CA ASN A 118 19.70 13.11 9.27
C ASN A 118 21.02 12.61 8.67
N ALA A 119 21.99 13.49 8.43
CA ALA A 119 23.31 13.14 7.94
C ALA A 119 24.12 12.40 9.01
N LEU A 120 24.04 12.85 10.27
CA LEU A 120 24.66 12.18 11.40
C LEU A 120 24.08 10.77 11.62
N ALA A 121 22.76 10.61 11.47
CA ALA A 121 22.12 9.29 11.51
C ALA A 121 22.67 8.37 10.41
N LEU A 122 22.74 8.83 9.16
CA LEU A 122 23.28 8.04 8.06
C LEU A 122 24.74 7.61 8.31
N ALA A 123 25.58 8.52 8.80
CA ALA A 123 26.97 8.22 9.12
C ALA A 123 27.11 7.16 10.22
N ARG A 124 26.25 7.21 11.25
CA ARG A 124 26.22 6.21 12.33
C ARG A 124 25.66 4.87 11.88
N ILE A 125 24.65 4.86 10.99
CA ILE A 125 24.10 3.63 10.41
C ILE A 125 25.16 2.89 9.60
N ALA A 126 26.02 3.61 8.86
CA ALA A 126 27.12 3.00 8.11
C ALA A 126 28.11 2.20 8.99
N GLN A 127 28.11 2.45 10.31
CA GLN A 127 29.01 1.85 11.29
C GLN A 127 28.28 0.90 12.25
N SER A 128 26.96 0.72 12.10
CA SER A 128 26.12 0.00 13.06
C SER A 128 25.35 -1.13 12.38
N ALA A 129 24.99 -2.16 13.16
CA ALA A 129 24.16 -3.27 12.73
C ALA A 129 22.65 -3.01 12.87
N SER A 130 22.23 -1.99 13.64
CA SER A 130 20.81 -1.66 13.84
C SER A 130 20.56 -0.17 13.62
N ALA A 131 19.69 0.13 12.65
CA ALA A 131 19.22 1.48 12.39
C ALA A 131 18.40 2.02 13.56
N GLN A 132 17.53 1.20 14.19
CA GLN A 132 16.70 1.67 15.31
C GLN A 132 17.55 2.09 16.51
N SER A 133 18.53 1.28 16.89
CA SER A 133 19.44 1.63 18.00
C SER A 133 20.22 2.93 17.74
N VAL A 134 20.61 3.18 16.48
CA VAL A 134 21.24 4.45 16.09
C VAL A 134 20.29 5.63 16.28
N LEU A 135 19.05 5.53 15.83
CA LEU A 135 18.07 6.61 15.96
C LEU A 135 17.74 6.89 17.44
N ASP A 136 17.53 5.84 18.24
CA ASP A 136 17.24 5.96 19.67
C ASP A 136 18.40 6.60 20.44
N GLY A 137 19.63 6.16 20.15
CA GLY A 137 20.84 6.74 20.76
C GLY A 137 21.06 8.19 20.34
N LEU A 138 20.77 8.52 19.07
CA LEU A 138 20.85 9.88 18.56
C LEU A 138 19.87 10.81 19.27
N PHE A 139 18.62 10.40 19.45
CA PHE A 139 17.62 11.23 20.13
C PHE A 139 17.73 11.22 21.65
N THR A 140 18.35 10.20 22.24
CA THR A 140 18.79 10.24 23.64
C THR A 140 19.88 11.31 23.83
N GLN A 141 20.82 11.40 22.89
CA GLN A 141 21.89 12.40 22.92
C GLN A 141 21.39 13.82 22.61
N TYR A 142 20.43 13.94 21.69
CA TYR A 142 19.90 15.23 21.22
C TYR A 142 18.37 15.31 21.39
N PRO A 143 17.85 15.30 22.63
CA PRO A 143 16.40 15.24 22.87
C PRO A 143 15.66 16.49 22.39
N GLN A 144 16.36 17.61 22.21
CA GLN A 144 15.81 18.90 21.79
C GLN A 144 15.96 19.19 20.27
N ALA A 145 16.44 18.22 19.48
CA ALA A 145 16.47 18.38 18.02
C ALA A 145 15.04 18.53 17.47
N ASP A 146 14.78 19.48 16.56
CA ASP A 146 13.47 19.59 15.88
C ASP A 146 13.39 18.62 14.69
N ALA A 147 13.50 17.32 14.97
CA ALA A 147 13.49 16.26 13.97
C ALA A 147 12.82 14.97 14.48
N GLY A 148 12.06 14.35 13.60
CA GLY A 148 11.83 12.91 13.63
C GLY A 148 12.47 12.28 12.39
N LEU A 149 13.02 11.08 12.53
CA LEU A 149 13.79 10.40 11.48
C LEU A 149 13.19 9.05 11.13
N ILE A 150 13.31 8.70 9.86
CA ILE A 150 13.07 7.38 9.31
C ILE A 150 14.35 6.93 8.62
N ALA A 151 14.82 5.72 8.90
CA ALA A 151 15.94 5.11 8.23
C ALA A 151 15.52 3.80 7.58
N VAL A 152 15.96 3.59 6.33
CA VAL A 152 15.78 2.33 5.61
C VAL A 152 17.14 1.86 5.12
N THR A 153 17.63 0.73 5.64
CA THR A 153 18.93 0.19 5.26
C THR A 153 18.85 -0.59 3.95
N ALA A 154 19.99 -0.78 3.27
CA ALA A 154 20.09 -1.62 2.08
C ALA A 154 19.70 -3.08 2.34
N ALA A 155 19.83 -3.55 3.59
CA ALA A 155 19.37 -4.86 4.04
C ALA A 155 17.85 -4.94 4.29
N GLY A 156 17.12 -3.83 4.11
CA GLY A 156 15.68 -3.76 4.32
C GLY A 156 15.26 -3.73 5.79
N GLU A 157 16.12 -3.24 6.69
CA GLU A 157 15.68 -2.79 8.02
C GLU A 157 14.98 -1.44 7.86
N VAL A 158 13.87 -1.24 8.57
CA VAL A 158 13.16 0.04 8.64
C VAL A 158 13.09 0.44 10.10
N ALA A 159 13.53 1.67 10.40
CA ALA A 159 13.54 2.25 11.73
C ALA A 159 12.92 3.64 11.70
N ALA A 160 12.28 4.04 12.79
CA ALA A 160 11.79 5.40 12.96
C ALA A 160 11.82 5.83 14.42
N ALA A 161 12.09 7.12 14.65
CA ALA A 161 12.04 7.70 15.98
C ALA A 161 11.80 9.21 15.91
N ASN A 162 11.30 9.76 17.01
CA ASN A 162 11.20 11.20 17.23
C ASN A 162 12.14 11.62 18.35
N SER A 163 12.67 12.85 18.26
CA SER A 163 13.23 13.50 19.44
C SER A 163 12.14 13.72 20.51
N ALA A 164 12.54 13.95 21.75
CA ALA A 164 11.61 14.27 22.83
C ALA A 164 10.79 15.54 22.52
N LEU A 165 11.43 16.56 21.92
CA LEU A 165 10.77 17.79 21.48
C LEU A 165 9.66 17.52 20.45
N VAL A 166 9.93 16.67 19.46
CA VAL A 166 8.97 16.36 18.39
C VAL A 166 7.87 15.42 18.88
N ALA A 167 8.20 14.45 19.73
CA ALA A 167 7.25 13.52 20.33
C ALA A 167 6.21 14.24 21.23
N ALA A 168 6.56 15.38 21.83
CA ALA A 168 5.66 16.17 22.67
C ALA A 168 4.62 16.99 21.88
N ARG A 169 4.69 17.01 20.54
CA ARG A 169 3.78 17.80 19.72
C ARG A 169 2.39 17.15 19.62
N THR A 170 1.34 17.95 19.75
CA THR A 170 -0.05 17.52 19.57
C THR A 170 -0.47 17.37 18.10
N ASP A 171 0.37 17.83 17.18
CA ASP A 171 0.13 17.79 15.73
C ASP A 171 1.03 16.79 15.00
N ALA A 172 1.76 15.94 15.72
CA ALA A 172 2.59 14.88 15.16
C ALA A 172 1.82 13.56 15.09
N GLY A 173 2.11 12.75 14.07
CA GLY A 173 1.57 11.41 13.91
C GLY A 173 2.59 10.52 13.20
N GLY A 174 2.38 9.21 13.30
CA GLY A 174 3.26 8.24 12.65
C GLY A 174 2.78 6.81 12.82
N LEU A 175 3.36 5.93 12.02
CA LEU A 175 3.07 4.51 12.00
C LEU A 175 4.32 3.75 11.56
N MET A 176 4.59 2.63 12.22
CA MET A 176 5.46 1.58 11.71
C MET A 176 4.67 0.29 11.59
N THR A 177 4.73 -0.36 10.42
CA THR A 177 3.98 -1.60 10.18
C THR A 177 4.69 -2.49 9.17
N GLN A 178 4.31 -3.77 9.13
CA GLN A 178 4.79 -4.74 8.15
C GLN A 178 3.60 -5.54 7.61
N SER A 179 3.43 -5.52 6.28
CA SER A 179 2.35 -6.25 5.60
C SER A 179 2.66 -6.40 4.11
N ALA A 180 2.10 -7.42 3.45
CA ALA A 180 2.29 -7.68 2.02
C ALA A 180 3.76 -7.70 1.54
N GLY A 181 4.69 -8.16 2.40
CA GLY A 181 6.12 -8.17 2.11
C GLY A 181 6.80 -6.79 2.18
N LEU A 182 6.09 -5.75 2.63
CA LEU A 182 6.62 -4.41 2.87
C LEU A 182 6.84 -4.18 4.36
N LYS A 183 7.91 -3.46 4.70
CA LYS A 183 8.10 -2.79 5.99
C LYS A 183 7.96 -1.29 5.76
N ILE A 184 7.13 -0.62 6.53
CA ILE A 184 6.71 0.76 6.28
C ILE A 184 6.91 1.57 7.55
N ALA A 185 7.51 2.74 7.42
CA ALA A 185 7.56 3.78 8.44
C ALA A 185 7.06 5.11 7.86
N ILE A 186 6.20 5.78 8.60
CA ILE A 186 5.61 7.06 8.23
C ILE A 186 5.66 7.97 9.45
N LEU A 187 6.14 9.19 9.29
CA LEU A 187 6.13 10.24 10.30
C LEU A 187 5.62 11.52 9.67
N HIS A 188 4.78 12.27 10.37
CA HIS A 188 4.29 13.55 9.87
C HIS A 188 4.00 14.54 10.99
N ASN A 189 3.88 15.81 10.63
CA ASN A 189 3.34 16.82 11.53
C ASN A 189 2.59 17.94 10.81
N ALA A 190 1.58 18.48 11.50
CA ALA A 190 0.66 19.54 11.07
C ALA A 190 -0.01 19.29 9.69
N ILE A 191 0.00 18.06 9.20
CA ILE A 191 -0.89 17.63 8.10
C ILE A 191 -2.14 17.06 8.75
N PHE A 192 -3.30 17.54 8.32
CA PHE A 192 -4.58 17.24 8.94
C PHE A 192 -5.49 16.41 8.02
N PRO A 193 -6.31 15.50 8.57
CA PRO A 193 -6.38 15.11 9.99
C PRO A 193 -5.07 14.46 10.46
N VAL A 194 -4.71 14.64 11.73
CA VAL A 194 -3.48 14.03 12.29
C VAL A 194 -3.69 12.53 12.48
N ASN A 195 -4.78 12.16 13.17
CA ASN A 195 -5.14 10.77 13.39
C ASN A 195 -5.63 10.11 12.10
N GLY A 196 -5.20 8.88 11.84
CA GLY A 196 -5.60 8.09 10.67
C GLY A 196 -4.83 8.40 9.38
N LEU A 197 -4.06 9.50 9.32
CA LEU A 197 -3.33 9.86 8.10
C LEU A 197 -2.21 8.86 7.79
N ALA A 198 -1.42 8.49 8.80
CA ALA A 198 -0.38 7.49 8.65
C ALA A 198 -0.95 6.10 8.29
N ASP A 199 -2.11 5.73 8.84
CA ASP A 199 -2.82 4.49 8.51
C ASP A 199 -3.28 4.47 7.04
N ILE A 200 -3.90 5.57 6.57
CA ILE A 200 -4.32 5.71 5.17
C ILE A 200 -3.13 5.63 4.22
N ALA A 201 -2.02 6.27 4.56
CA ALA A 201 -0.79 6.23 3.78
C ALA A 201 -0.19 4.81 3.70
N ALA A 202 -0.11 4.10 4.82
CA ALA A 202 0.33 2.70 4.83
C ALA A 202 -0.65 1.79 4.07
N GLY A 203 -1.96 2.00 4.22
CA GLY A 203 -2.99 1.29 3.48
C GLY A 203 -2.83 1.46 1.97
N ALA A 204 -2.61 2.68 1.49
CA ALA A 204 -2.36 2.95 0.08
C ALA A 204 -1.06 2.32 -0.43
N ALA A 205 0.00 2.30 0.38
CA ALA A 205 1.25 1.60 0.06
C ALA A 205 1.00 0.09 -0.11
N ILE A 206 0.33 -0.55 0.84
CA ILE A 206 0.02 -1.98 0.83
C ILE A 206 -0.89 -2.32 -0.35
N ASP A 207 -1.97 -1.58 -0.54
CA ASP A 207 -2.97 -1.82 -1.58
C ASP A 207 -2.36 -1.67 -2.99
N SER A 208 -1.36 -0.79 -3.16
CA SER A 208 -0.65 -0.66 -4.44
C SER A 208 0.18 -1.89 -4.84
N ILE A 209 0.49 -2.79 -3.90
CA ILE A 209 1.30 -4.00 -4.12
C ILE A 209 0.46 -5.27 -4.00
N ALA A 210 -0.47 -5.30 -3.04
CA ALA A 210 -1.35 -6.44 -2.81
C ALA A 210 -2.80 -5.95 -2.64
N PRO A 211 -3.47 -5.52 -3.73
CA PRO A 211 -4.83 -5.04 -3.65
C PRO A 211 -5.74 -6.11 -3.04
N ALA A 212 -6.57 -5.70 -2.09
CA ALA A 212 -7.49 -6.63 -1.44
C ALA A 212 -8.52 -7.20 -2.42
N ASP A 213 -8.75 -6.54 -3.56
CA ASP A 213 -9.68 -6.91 -4.61
C ASP A 213 -9.00 -7.42 -5.90
N ALA A 214 -7.68 -7.65 -5.88
CA ALA A 214 -6.99 -8.28 -7.01
C ALA A 214 -7.62 -9.65 -7.35
N HIS A 215 -7.69 -9.97 -8.64
CA HIS A 215 -8.39 -11.15 -9.14
C HIS A 215 -7.60 -11.79 -10.28
N ASP A 216 -7.83 -13.10 -10.47
CA ASP A 216 -7.15 -13.91 -11.47
C ASP A 216 -8.06 -14.19 -12.67
N PHE A 217 -9.37 -14.28 -12.44
CA PHE A 217 -10.37 -14.47 -13.49
C PHE A 217 -11.74 -13.90 -13.10
N GLU A 218 -12.65 -13.85 -14.08
CA GLU A 218 -14.03 -13.40 -13.90
C GLU A 218 -15.00 -14.56 -14.13
N ILE A 219 -16.15 -14.52 -13.46
CA ILE A 219 -17.29 -15.41 -13.70
C ILE A 219 -18.52 -14.60 -14.03
N THR A 220 -19.46 -15.19 -14.77
CA THR A 220 -20.70 -14.49 -15.17
C THR A 220 -21.89 -15.05 -14.41
N ILE A 221 -22.59 -14.17 -13.69
CA ILE A 221 -23.90 -14.46 -13.11
C ILE A 221 -24.97 -13.84 -14.00
N SER A 222 -25.97 -14.63 -14.37
CA SER A 222 -27.11 -14.17 -15.18
C SER A 222 -28.44 -14.46 -14.49
N ALA A 223 -29.47 -13.70 -14.86
CA ALA A 223 -30.85 -14.00 -14.52
C ALA A 223 -31.20 -15.45 -14.90
N GLY A 224 -32.05 -16.09 -14.09
CA GLY A 224 -32.42 -17.50 -14.25
C GLY A 224 -31.58 -18.48 -13.42
N VAL A 225 -30.46 -18.04 -12.82
CA VAL A 225 -29.67 -18.89 -11.90
C VAL A 225 -30.53 -19.32 -10.71
N ARG A 226 -30.53 -20.64 -10.44
CA ARG A 226 -31.25 -21.21 -9.30
C ARG A 226 -30.46 -21.02 -8.01
N LEU A 227 -31.16 -20.54 -7.00
CA LEU A 227 -30.67 -20.35 -5.64
C LEU A 227 -31.05 -21.56 -4.80
N SER A 228 -30.18 -21.95 -3.88
CA SER A 228 -30.40 -23.11 -3.02
C SER A 228 -29.92 -22.85 -1.60
N THR A 229 -30.66 -23.39 -0.64
CA THR A 229 -30.29 -23.42 0.78
C THR A 229 -29.45 -24.64 1.14
N ALA A 230 -29.30 -25.60 0.22
CA ALA A 230 -28.58 -26.84 0.46
C ALA A 230 -27.06 -26.61 0.55
N ALA A 231 -26.43 -27.29 1.50
CA ALA A 231 -24.98 -27.32 1.69
C ALA A 231 -24.28 -28.26 0.67
N PRO A 232 -22.97 -28.07 0.40
CA PRO A 232 -22.14 -26.95 0.85
C PRO A 232 -22.49 -25.65 0.12
N GLY A 233 -22.24 -24.52 0.79
CA GLY A 233 -22.41 -23.21 0.18
C GLY A 233 -21.35 -22.91 -0.86
N GLY A 234 -21.70 -22.10 -1.86
CA GLY A 234 -20.78 -21.72 -2.93
C GLY A 234 -21.46 -21.31 -4.21
N VAL A 235 -20.63 -20.90 -5.16
CA VAL A 235 -21.02 -20.48 -6.50
C VAL A 235 -20.49 -21.52 -7.50
N ASP A 236 -21.37 -22.36 -8.02
CA ASP A 236 -21.00 -23.37 -9.01
C ASP A 236 -20.90 -22.74 -10.41
N ILE A 237 -19.80 -23.00 -11.09
CA ILE A 237 -19.55 -22.56 -12.47
C ILE A 237 -19.36 -23.73 -13.42
N ASP A 238 -19.70 -23.52 -14.67
CA ASP A 238 -19.35 -24.41 -15.77
C ASP A 238 -17.91 -24.20 -16.28
N ALA A 239 -17.57 -24.84 -17.39
CA ALA A 239 -16.26 -24.72 -18.04
C ALA A 239 -15.99 -23.30 -18.54
N ASP A 240 -17.02 -22.59 -18.99
CA ASP A 240 -16.95 -21.23 -19.53
C ASP A 240 -16.99 -20.14 -18.44
N GLY A 241 -17.07 -20.54 -17.16
CA GLY A 241 -17.15 -19.61 -16.04
C GLY A 241 -18.53 -18.99 -15.86
N ARG A 242 -19.59 -19.58 -16.42
CA ARG A 242 -20.97 -19.16 -16.16
C ARG A 242 -21.47 -19.82 -14.89
N VAL A 243 -22.11 -19.02 -14.04
CA VAL A 243 -22.71 -19.52 -12.81
C VAL A 243 -23.94 -20.34 -13.14
N THR A 244 -23.96 -21.57 -12.66
CA THR A 244 -25.06 -22.53 -12.86
C THR A 244 -25.95 -22.65 -11.62
N ARG A 245 -25.38 -22.42 -10.43
CA ARG A 245 -26.08 -22.48 -9.14
C ARG A 245 -25.38 -21.64 -8.09
N ILE A 246 -26.15 -21.11 -7.15
CA ILE A 246 -25.63 -20.54 -5.90
C ILE A 246 -26.28 -21.28 -4.72
N GLY A 247 -25.45 -21.90 -3.87
CA GLY A 247 -25.88 -22.77 -2.77
C GLY A 247 -25.53 -22.27 -1.37
N GLY A 248 -26.08 -22.93 -0.36
CA GLY A 248 -25.83 -22.63 1.06
C GLY A 248 -26.38 -21.28 1.53
N LEU A 249 -27.43 -20.80 0.87
CA LEU A 249 -28.07 -19.52 1.19
C LEU A 249 -29.07 -19.64 2.34
N HIS A 250 -29.39 -18.52 2.97
CA HIS A 250 -30.48 -18.41 3.94
C HIS A 250 -31.84 -18.70 3.27
N GLU A 251 -32.79 -19.28 4.02
CA GLU A 251 -34.12 -19.70 3.51
C GLU A 251 -34.94 -18.58 2.86
N GLY A 252 -34.71 -17.33 3.27
CA GLY A 252 -35.33 -16.15 2.67
C GLY A 252 -35.13 -16.05 1.15
N TRP A 253 -34.04 -16.60 0.61
CA TRP A 253 -33.80 -16.62 -0.84
C TRP A 253 -34.80 -17.47 -1.64
N LEU A 254 -35.59 -18.32 -0.99
CA LEU A 254 -36.66 -19.12 -1.61
C LEU A 254 -38.04 -18.46 -1.50
N ALA A 255 -38.15 -17.30 -0.84
CA ALA A 255 -39.39 -16.56 -0.70
C ALA A 255 -39.93 -16.03 -2.05
N SER A 256 -41.15 -15.48 -2.04
CA SER A 256 -41.75 -14.88 -3.25
C SER A 256 -40.89 -13.77 -3.84
N VAL A 257 -40.28 -12.96 -2.99
CA VAL A 257 -39.24 -11.99 -3.35
C VAL A 257 -38.19 -11.91 -2.26
N TRP A 258 -36.93 -11.82 -2.66
CA TRP A 258 -35.82 -11.52 -1.75
C TRP A 258 -34.76 -10.67 -2.44
N GLN A 259 -34.03 -9.89 -1.65
CA GLN A 259 -32.96 -9.03 -2.14
C GLN A 259 -31.77 -9.02 -1.17
N GLY A 260 -30.56 -8.87 -1.71
CA GLY A 260 -29.32 -8.87 -0.95
C GLY A 260 -28.16 -9.46 -1.75
N ALA A 261 -27.08 -9.86 -1.10
CA ALA A 261 -25.94 -10.47 -1.78
C ALA A 261 -26.07 -12.01 -1.79
N ALA A 262 -26.50 -12.60 -2.90
CA ALA A 262 -26.51 -14.05 -3.07
C ALA A 262 -25.09 -14.60 -3.29
N ALA A 263 -24.22 -13.82 -3.94
CA ALA A 263 -22.83 -14.13 -4.21
C ALA A 263 -21.94 -13.15 -3.43
N MET A 264 -21.69 -13.45 -2.15
CA MET A 264 -20.93 -12.58 -1.25
C MET A 264 -19.42 -12.71 -1.48
N ARG A 265 -18.67 -11.65 -1.15
CA ARG A 265 -17.21 -11.73 -1.02
C ARG A 265 -16.81 -12.91 -0.13
N ALA A 266 -15.71 -13.57 -0.48
CA ALA A 266 -15.18 -14.79 0.11
C ALA A 266 -16.03 -16.06 -0.10
N SER A 267 -17.17 -15.99 -0.82
CA SER A 267 -17.88 -17.21 -1.24
C SER A 267 -16.96 -18.10 -2.08
N PRO A 268 -16.93 -19.43 -1.81
CA PRO A 268 -16.13 -20.35 -2.62
C PRO A 268 -16.74 -20.46 -4.02
N VAL A 269 -15.88 -20.42 -5.04
CA VAL A 269 -16.24 -20.67 -6.44
C VAL A 269 -15.87 -22.11 -6.77
N LEU A 270 -16.85 -22.89 -7.21
CA LEU A 270 -16.74 -24.33 -7.40
C LEU A 270 -16.86 -24.68 -8.88
N ARG A 271 -15.99 -25.56 -9.39
CA ARG A 271 -16.12 -26.18 -10.70
C ARG A 271 -16.11 -27.69 -10.50
N ASN A 272 -17.15 -28.37 -10.95
CA ASN A 272 -17.32 -29.82 -10.76
C ASN A 272 -17.15 -30.25 -9.29
N GLY A 273 -17.70 -29.47 -8.35
CA GLY A 273 -17.62 -29.73 -6.91
C GLY A 273 -16.25 -29.42 -6.26
N ARG A 274 -15.24 -29.01 -7.03
CA ARG A 274 -13.93 -28.59 -6.51
C ARG A 274 -13.84 -27.08 -6.46
N GLN A 275 -13.34 -26.54 -5.35
CA GLN A 275 -13.05 -25.11 -5.24
C GLN A 275 -11.91 -24.71 -6.18
N VAL A 276 -12.18 -23.74 -7.04
CA VAL A 276 -11.20 -23.14 -7.98
C VAL A 276 -10.82 -21.71 -7.58
N GLY A 277 -11.58 -21.08 -6.68
CA GLY A 277 -11.28 -19.76 -6.17
C GLY A 277 -12.24 -19.27 -5.09
N THR A 278 -12.12 -17.98 -4.78
CA THR A 278 -13.04 -17.23 -3.91
C THR A 278 -13.43 -15.92 -4.55
N LEU A 279 -14.68 -15.50 -4.35
CA LEU A 279 -15.13 -14.18 -4.81
C LEU A 279 -14.39 -13.06 -4.07
N VAL A 280 -13.91 -12.06 -4.80
CA VAL A 280 -13.34 -10.83 -4.22
C VAL A 280 -14.28 -9.63 -4.34
N SER A 281 -15.35 -9.77 -5.12
CA SER A 281 -16.45 -8.82 -5.28
C SER A 281 -17.78 -9.44 -4.86
N GLU A 282 -18.77 -8.60 -4.57
CA GLU A 282 -20.16 -8.98 -4.34
C GLU A 282 -21.07 -8.20 -5.28
N ALA A 283 -22.27 -8.74 -5.54
CA ALA A 283 -23.31 -8.06 -6.30
C ALA A 283 -24.62 -8.02 -5.49
N TYR A 284 -25.38 -6.94 -5.69
CA TYR A 284 -26.73 -6.81 -5.16
C TYR A 284 -27.72 -7.56 -6.05
N CYS A 285 -28.28 -8.64 -5.53
CA CYS A 285 -29.17 -9.54 -6.25
C CYS A 285 -30.64 -9.34 -5.87
N ILE A 286 -31.53 -9.53 -6.84
CA ILE A 286 -32.98 -9.70 -6.62
C ILE A 286 -33.38 -11.07 -7.12
N ALA A 287 -34.16 -11.81 -6.32
CA ALA A 287 -34.68 -13.12 -6.68
C ALA A 287 -36.19 -13.21 -6.46
N TYR A 288 -36.86 -13.99 -7.31
CA TYR A 288 -38.25 -14.40 -7.13
C TYR A 288 -38.31 -15.92 -7.03
N HIS A 289 -38.94 -16.44 -5.97
CA HIS A 289 -39.16 -17.87 -5.77
C HIS A 289 -37.89 -18.73 -5.94
N GLY A 290 -36.77 -18.29 -5.38
CA GLY A 290 -35.49 -19.02 -5.50
C GLY A 290 -34.80 -18.92 -6.86
N VAL A 291 -35.25 -18.03 -7.74
CA VAL A 291 -34.62 -17.80 -9.05
C VAL A 291 -34.14 -16.36 -9.14
N LEU A 292 -32.86 -16.21 -9.41
CA LEU A 292 -32.23 -14.91 -9.60
C LEU A 292 -32.84 -14.18 -10.80
N GLN A 293 -33.14 -12.89 -10.64
CA GLN A 293 -33.77 -12.05 -11.67
C GLN A 293 -32.81 -10.99 -12.19
N SER A 294 -32.04 -10.39 -11.29
CA SER A 294 -31.04 -9.40 -11.65
C SER A 294 -29.95 -9.33 -10.60
N CYS A 295 -28.80 -8.82 -11.02
CA CYS A 295 -27.68 -8.41 -10.20
C CYS A 295 -27.30 -6.98 -10.58
N ASP A 296 -27.16 -6.09 -9.60
CA ASP A 296 -26.83 -4.67 -9.80
C ASP A 296 -27.74 -3.98 -10.84
N GLY A 297 -29.01 -4.39 -10.90
CA GLY A 297 -30.00 -3.89 -11.86
C GLY A 297 -29.86 -4.46 -13.29
N LEU A 298 -28.91 -5.34 -13.53
CA LEU A 298 -28.65 -5.96 -14.83
C LEU A 298 -29.08 -7.43 -14.86
N ALA A 299 -29.48 -7.91 -16.03
CA ALA A 299 -29.77 -9.32 -16.26
C ALA A 299 -28.50 -10.20 -16.24
N SER A 300 -27.31 -9.61 -16.33
CA SER A 300 -26.04 -10.33 -16.26
C SER A 300 -24.94 -9.42 -15.75
N VAL A 301 -24.09 -9.94 -14.85
CA VAL A 301 -22.93 -9.24 -14.29
C VAL A 301 -21.71 -10.15 -14.26
N ARG A 302 -20.52 -9.53 -14.24
CA ARG A 302 -19.25 -10.22 -14.03
C ARG A 302 -18.79 -10.05 -12.59
N LEU A 303 -18.46 -11.14 -11.93
CA LEU A 303 -17.83 -11.14 -10.61
C LEU A 303 -16.38 -11.56 -10.73
N ARG A 304 -15.55 -10.99 -9.87
CA ARG A 304 -14.11 -11.22 -9.83
C ARG A 304 -13.77 -12.33 -8.86
N VAL A 305 -12.86 -13.21 -9.27
CA VAL A 305 -12.45 -14.39 -8.51
C VAL A 305 -10.95 -14.40 -8.31
N ARG A 306 -10.52 -14.71 -7.08
CA ARG A 306 -9.13 -15.04 -6.78
C ARG A 306 -8.97 -16.55 -6.74
N ALA A 307 -8.04 -17.09 -7.53
CA ALA A 307 -7.82 -18.52 -7.69
C ALA A 307 -7.26 -19.16 -6.40
N THR A 308 -7.67 -20.40 -6.13
CA THR A 308 -7.04 -21.22 -5.09
C THR A 308 -5.86 -21.99 -5.69
N GLY A 309 -4.66 -21.41 -5.61
CA GLY A 309 -3.42 -21.97 -6.17
C GLY A 309 -3.19 -21.58 -7.64
N PRO A 310 -2.01 -21.92 -8.21
CA PRO A 310 -1.73 -21.65 -9.62
C PRO A 310 -2.77 -22.36 -10.49
N LEU A 311 -3.45 -21.60 -11.36
CA LEU A 311 -4.29 -22.16 -12.43
C LEU A 311 -3.40 -23.09 -13.25
N MET A 312 -3.59 -24.40 -13.11
CA MET A 312 -2.99 -25.32 -14.05
C MET A 312 -3.71 -25.11 -15.37
N ASP A 313 -3.05 -24.41 -16.29
CA ASP A 313 -3.43 -24.36 -17.69
C ASP A 313 -3.55 -25.81 -18.18
N HIS A 314 -4.78 -26.23 -18.45
CA HIS A 314 -5.01 -27.40 -19.27
C HIS A 314 -4.53 -27.03 -20.68
N LYS A 315 -3.25 -27.29 -20.97
CA LYS A 315 -2.86 -27.58 -22.35
C LYS A 315 -3.58 -28.85 -22.74
N GLU A 316 -4.56 -28.72 -23.63
CA GLU A 316 -5.10 -29.83 -24.38
C GLU A 316 -3.95 -30.49 -25.15
N ASP A 317 -3.50 -31.64 -24.67
CA ASP A 317 -2.80 -32.61 -25.50
C ASP A 317 -3.82 -33.15 -26.52
N SER A 318 -3.90 -32.44 -27.65
CA SER A 318 -4.43 -33.01 -28.88
C SER A 318 -3.41 -34.02 -29.43
N HIS A 319 -3.49 -35.24 -28.93
CA HIS A 319 -3.07 -36.40 -29.72
C HIS A 319 -4.20 -36.72 -30.70
N GLU A 320 -4.02 -36.33 -31.96
CA GLU A 320 -4.64 -37.06 -33.07
C GLU A 320 -3.76 -38.27 -33.46
N PRO A 321 -4.39 -39.38 -33.87
CA PRO A 321 -3.74 -40.68 -34.11
C PRO A 321 -2.84 -40.73 -35.35
#